data_AF-A0A4Y8S2N3-F1
#
_entry.id   AF-A0A4Y8S2N3-F1
#
_cell.length_a   1.000
_cell.length_b   1.000
_cell.length_c   1.000
_cell.angle_alpha   90.00
_cell.angle_beta   90.00
_cell.angle_gamma   90.00
#
_symmetry.space_group_name_H-M   'P 1'
#
loop_
_entity.id
_entity.type
_entity.pdbx_description
1 polymer ?
#
loop_
_entity_poly.entity_id
_entity_poly.type
_entity_poly.pdbx_seq_one_letter_code
_entity_poly.pdbx_strand_id
1 'polypeptide(L)' 'MKSHLLNITKDDETFQFEIYDYPHYEHHACKFDVFQNGVFVAGFNPDDNHILQICKDSGAVDPQVLDIVAEEIEAHHWV' A
#
# COMPACT_ATOMS: atom_id res chain seq x y z
N MET A 1 9.95 8.34 8.05
CA MET A 1 9.76 7.31 7.03
C MET A 1 10.07 5.96 7.66
N LYS A 2 9.05 5.11 7.77
CA LYS A 2 9.21 3.69 8.14
C LYS A 2 8.92 2.85 6.91
N SER A 3 9.64 1.75 6.73
CA SER A 3 9.36 0.78 5.68
C SER A 3 9.00 -0.57 6.28
N HIS A 4 8.02 -1.23 5.68
CA HIS A 4 7.51 -2.54 6.08
C HIS A 4 7.52 -3.48 4.88
N LEU A 5 7.83 -4.75 5.12
CA LEU A 5 7.70 -5.79 4.10
C LEU A 5 6.38 -6.52 4.33
N LEU A 6 5.59 -6.65 3.26
CA LEU A 6 4.33 -7.36 3.27
C LEU A 6 4.40 -8.49 2.24
N ASN A 7 4.06 -9.71 2.66
CA ASN A 7 3.96 -10.86 1.76
C ASN A 7 2.49 -11.25 1.65
N ILE A 8 1.94 -11.22 0.44
CA ILE A 8 0.57 -11.63 0.15
C ILE A 8 0.62 -12.89 -0.70
N THR A 9 -0.17 -13.90 -0.35
CA THR A 9 -0.32 -15.10 -1.18
C THR A 9 -1.72 -15.10 -1.79
N LYS A 10 -1.81 -15.09 -3.11
CA LYS A 10 -3.07 -15.19 -3.88
C LYS A 10 -2.86 -16.19 -5.01
N ASP A 11 -3.80 -17.13 -5.16
CA ASP A 11 -3.79 -18.14 -6.25
C ASP A 11 -2.45 -18.89 -6.39
N ASP A 12 -1.86 -19.32 -5.26
CA ASP A 12 -0.56 -19.99 -5.15
C ASP A 12 0.66 -19.14 -5.57
N GLU A 13 0.47 -17.85 -5.89
CA GLU A 13 1.54 -16.89 -6.12
C GLU A 13 1.77 -16.03 -4.88
N THR A 14 3.05 -15.83 -4.51
CA THR A 14 3.44 -14.95 -3.40
C THR A 14 3.99 -13.63 -3.94
N PHE A 15 3.32 -12.53 -3.58
CA PHE A 15 3.70 -11.18 -3.88
C PHE A 15 4.40 -10.56 -2.67
N GLN A 16 5.62 -10.07 -2.87
CA GLN A 16 6.34 -9.30 -1.85
C GLN A 16 6.26 -7.81 -2.17
N PHE A 17 5.76 -7.04 -1.21
CA PHE A 17 5.61 -5.60 -1.30
C PHE A 17 6.45 -4.90 -0.23
N GLU A 18 6.95 -3.72 -0.58
CA GLU A 18 7.59 -2.77 0.32
C GLU A 18 6.65 -1.59 0.54
N ILE A 19 6.26 -1.36 1.78
CA ILE A 19 5.31 -0.31 2.16
C ILE A 19 6.06 0.78 2.90
N TYR A 20 6.02 2.00 2.36
CA TYR A 20 6.66 3.17 2.93
C TYR A 20 5.60 4.09 3.54
N ASP A 21 5.69 4.30 4.86
CA ASP A 21 4.84 5.21 5.60
C ASP A 21 5.47 6.61 5.69
N TYR A 22 4.73 7.60 5.19
CA TYR A 22 5.03 9.02 5.21
C TYR A 22 4.12 9.73 6.23
N PRO A 23 4.50 9.76 7.53
CA PRO A 23 3.67 10.32 8.60
C PRO A 23 3.53 11.85 8.55
N HIS A 24 4.37 12.53 7.77
CA HIS A 24 4.27 13.97 7.54
C HIS A 24 3.79 14.18 6.10
N TYR A 25 2.55 14.67 5.98
CA TYR A 25 1.91 15.08 4.74
C TYR A 25 2.69 16.24 4.09
N GLU A 26 3.85 15.97 3.52
CA GLU A 26 4.51 16.91 2.62
C GLU A 26 3.79 16.83 1.27
N HIS A 27 2.86 17.79 1.11
CA HIS A 27 2.15 18.17 -0.10
C HIS A 27 2.52 17.37 -1.37
N HIS A 28 1.68 16.38 -1.73
CA HIS A 28 1.62 15.57 -2.97
C HIS A 28 2.02 14.08 -2.88
N ALA A 29 2.46 13.58 -1.72
CA ALA A 29 2.64 12.14 -1.48
C ALA A 29 1.41 11.49 -0.84
N CYS A 30 1.13 10.22 -1.16
CA CYS A 30 0.13 9.42 -0.44
C CYS A 30 0.72 9.03 0.93
N LYS A 31 -0.12 8.76 1.95
CA LYS A 31 0.33 8.38 3.30
C LYS A 31 1.19 7.11 3.25
N PHE A 32 0.77 6.15 2.43
CA PHE A 32 1.53 4.94 2.16
C PHE A 32 1.86 4.85 0.67
N ASP A 33 3.12 4.58 0.34
CA ASP A 33 3.50 4.14 -1.00
C ASP A 33 3.92 2.68 -0.97
N VAL A 34 3.51 1.93 -1.98
CA VAL A 34 3.72 0.49 -2.12
C VAL A 34 4.55 0.23 -3.36
N PHE A 35 5.63 -0.52 -3.16
CA PHE A 35 6.58 -0.91 -4.19
C PHE A 35 6.67 -2.43 -4.28
N GLN A 36 6.97 -2.94 -5.47
CA GLN A 36 7.28 -4.34 -5.71
C GLN A 36 8.60 -4.40 -6.46
N ASN A 37 9.59 -5.12 -5.91
CA ASN A 37 10.95 -5.19 -6.46
C ASN A 37 11.57 -3.80 -6.71
N GLY A 38 11.34 -2.84 -5.80
CA GLY A 38 11.78 -1.45 -5.92
C GLY A 38 11.03 -0.59 -6.97
N VAL A 39 9.98 -1.12 -7.62
CA VAL A 39 9.14 -0.38 -8.58
C VAL A 39 7.86 0.08 -7.92
N PHE A 40 7.49 1.35 -8.10
CA PHE A 40 6.24 1.89 -7.55
C PHE A 40 5.02 1.20 -8.17
N VAL A 41 4.11 0.73 -7.32
CA VAL A 41 2.89 0.03 -7.72
C VAL A 41 1.65 0.86 -7.42
N ALA A 42 1.49 1.28 -6.17
CA ALA A 42 0.30 2.01 -5.74
C ALA A 42 0.63 2.89 -4.54
N GLY A 43 -0.20 3.89 -4.29
CA GLY A 43 -0.17 4.68 -3.06
C GLY A 43 -1.55 4.74 -2.44
N PHE A 44 -1.62 4.75 -1.12
CA PHE A 44 -2.86 4.73 -0.34
C PHE A 44 -2.97 5.95 0.57
N ASN A 45 -4.20 6.46 0.71
CA ASN A 45 -4.55 7.46 1.70
C ASN A 45 -5.80 7.04 2.47
N PRO A 46 -5.85 7.30 3.78
CA PRO A 46 -7.10 7.17 4.52
C PRO A 46 -8.10 8.21 4.02
N ASP A 47 -9.35 7.80 3.86
CA ASP A 47 -10.49 8.69 3.68
C ASP A 47 -10.92 9.32 5.02
N ASP A 48 -12.02 10.08 5.00
CA ASP A 48 -12.58 10.72 6.21
C ASP A 48 -13.04 9.71 7.29
N ASN A 49 -13.23 8.43 6.92
CA ASN A 49 -13.57 7.34 7.83
C ASN A 49 -12.34 6.53 8.28
N HIS A 50 -11.13 6.98 7.96
CA HIS A 50 -9.86 6.27 8.21
C HIS A 50 -9.72 4.96 7.44
N ILE A 51 -10.45 4.78 6.35
CA ILE A 51 -10.35 3.62 5.46
C ILE A 51 -9.36 3.95 4.34
N LEU A 52 -8.39 3.07 4.11
CA LEU A 52 -7.40 3.23 3.05
C LEU A 52 -8.05 3.11 1.68
N GLN A 53 -7.86 4.15 0.88
CA GLN A 53 -8.28 4.24 -0.51
C GLN A 53 -7.05 4.43 -1.39
N ILE A 54 -7.12 3.92 -2.62
CA ILE A 54 -6.08 4.13 -3.63
C ILE A 54 -6.01 5.63 -3.96
N CYS A 55 -4.85 6.21 -3.68
CA CYS A 55 -4.50 7.60 -3.97
C CYS A 55 -3.73 7.72 -5.29
N LYS A 56 -2.89 6.73 -5.61
CA LYS A 56 -2.18 6.60 -6.89
C LYS A 56 -2.12 5.13 -7.28
N ASP A 57 -2.24 4.86 -8.58
CA ASP A 57 -2.15 3.51 -9.13
C ASP A 57 -1.28 3.53 -10.39
N SER A 58 -0.30 2.63 -10.46
CA SER A 58 0.53 2.46 -11.66
C SER A 58 -0.11 1.53 -12.69
N GLY A 59 -1.16 0.79 -12.31
CA GLY A 59 -1.85 -0.21 -13.14
C GLY A 59 -1.06 -1.49 -13.36
N ALA A 60 0.07 -1.68 -12.66
CA ALA A 60 0.96 -2.82 -12.83
C ALA A 60 0.52 -4.08 -12.06
N VAL A 61 -0.38 -3.94 -11.08
CA VAL A 61 -0.83 -5.03 -10.19
C VAL A 61 -2.35 -5.14 -10.26
N ASP A 62 -2.86 -6.37 -10.14
CA ASP A 62 -4.30 -6.65 -10.10
C ASP A 62 -4.97 -5.84 -8.97
N PRO A 63 -6.04 -5.08 -9.25
CA PRO A 63 -6.78 -4.32 -8.25
C PRO A 63 -7.17 -5.13 -7.01
N GLN A 64 -7.52 -6.42 -7.18
CA GLN A 64 -7.86 -7.28 -6.04
C GLN A 64 -6.67 -7.55 -5.12
N VAL A 65 -5.45 -7.57 -5.65
CA VAL A 65 -4.24 -7.68 -4.82
C VAL A 65 -4.00 -6.36 -4.08
N LEU A 66 -4.27 -5.21 -4.71
CA LEU A 66 -4.20 -3.91 -4.06
C LEU A 66 -5.22 -3.75 -2.92
N ASP A 67 -6.42 -4.31 -3.09
CA ASP A 67 -7.42 -4.35 -2.01
C ASP A 67 -6.89 -5.14 -0.80
N ILE A 68 -6.28 -6.32 -1.03
CA ILE A 68 -5.66 -7.10 0.05
C ILE A 68 -4.51 -6.33 0.71
N VAL A 69 -3.70 -5.60 -0.06
CA VAL A 69 -2.64 -4.73 0.49
C VAL A 69 -3.24 -3.68 1.44
N ALA A 70 -4.33 -3.02 1.05
CA ALA A 70 -4.99 -2.03 1.89
C ALA A 70 -5.50 -2.64 3.20
N GLU A 71 -6.23 -3.77 3.11
CA GLU A 71 -6.73 -4.50 4.26
C GLU A 71 -5.61 -4.91 5.23
N GLU A 72 -4.47 -5.38 4.70
CA GLU A 72 -3.32 -5.78 5.52
C GLU A 72 -2.64 -4.59 6.21
N ILE A 73 -2.50 -3.43 5.55
CA ILE A 73 -1.97 -2.21 6.19
C ILE A 73 -2.88 -1.79 7.36
N GLU A 74 -4.20 -1.84 7.15
CA GLU A 74 -5.19 -1.54 8.19
C GLU A 74 -5.14 -2.53 9.35
N ALA A 75 -5.11 -3.84 9.05
CA ALA A 75 -5.06 -4.91 10.05
C ALA A 75 -3.79 -4.85 10.93
N HIS A 76 -2.67 -4.41 10.37
CA HIS A 76 -1.42 -4.23 11.10
C HIS A 76 -1.39 -2.94 11.95
N HIS A 77 -2.45 -2.12 11.91
CA HIS A 77 -2.55 -0.83 12.59
C HIS A 77 -1.31 0.06 12.37
N TRP A 78 -0.76 0.08 11.15
CA TRP A 78 0.26 1.07 10.77
C TRP A 78 -0.35 2.47 10.53
N VAL A 79 -1.68 2.58 10.68
CA VAL A 79 -2.48 3.79 10.48
C VAL A 79 -2.52 4.66 11.73
#